data_AF-A0A971C900-F1
#
_entry.id   AF-A0A971C900-F1
#
_cell.length_a   1.000
_cell.length_b   1.000
_cell.length_c   1.000
_cell.angle_alpha   90.00
_cell.angle_beta   90.00
_cell.angle_gamma   90.00
#
_symmetry.space_group_name_H-M   'P 1'
#
loop_
_entity.id
_entity.type
_entity.pdbx_description
1 polymer ?
#
loop_
_entity_poly.entity_id
_entity_poly.type
_entity_poly.pdbx_seq_one_letter_code
_entity_poly.pdbx_strand_id
1 'polypeptide(L)' 'MKCEKCNAELQPHWNFCTNCGKQVYKDVVSYEPDYDPNDYPEGFDPVVWGLEG' A
#
# COMPACT_ATOMS: atom_id res chain seq x y z
N MET A 1 1.81 8.08 14.08
CA MET A 1 1.31 6.90 14.83
C MET A 1 2.39 6.45 15.81
N LYS A 2 2.08 5.68 16.86
CA LYS A 2 3.10 5.21 17.84
C LYS A 2 3.21 3.69 17.83
N CYS A 3 4.41 3.18 18.10
CA CYS A 3 4.62 1.74 18.21
C CYS A 3 3.93 1.20 19.46
N GLU A 4 3.07 0.20 19.29
CA GLU A 4 2.34 -0.42 20.40
C GLU A 4 3.23 -1.13 21.42
N LYS A 5 4.46 -1.51 21.01
CA LYS A 5 5.40 -2.23 21.87
C LYS A 5 6.26 -1.29 22.71
N CYS A 6 6.71 -0.17 22.13
CA CYS A 6 7.72 0.68 22.76
C CYS A 6 7.37 2.17 22.78
N ASN A 7 6.15 2.53 22.35
CA ASN A 7 5.64 3.89 22.27
C ASN A 7 6.46 4.90 21.43
N ALA A 8 7.44 4.44 20.65
CA ALA A 8 8.21 5.29 19.75
C ALA A 8 7.33 5.88 18.63
N GLU A 9 7.65 7.09 18.20
CA GLU A 9 7.04 7.74 17.03
C GLU A 9 7.30 6.90 15.76
N LEU A 10 6.26 6.60 14.99
CA LEU A 10 6.34 5.85 13.74
C LEU A 10 5.87 6.70 12.56
N GLN A 11 6.56 6.56 11.43
CA GLN A 11 6.21 7.24 10.18
C GLN A 11 5.24 6.42 9.32
N PRO A 12 4.40 7.10 8.51
CA PRO A 12 3.34 6.46 7.71
C PRO A 12 3.82 5.54 6.57
N HIS A 13 5.12 5.39 6.33
CA HIS A 13 5.67 4.46 5.33
C HIS A 13 6.56 3.36 5.94
N TRP A 14 6.68 3.30 7.28
CA TRP A 14 7.47 2.25 7.93
C TRP A 14 6.76 0.89 7.96
N ASN A 15 7.50 -0.15 7.60
CA ASN A 15 7.09 -1.56 7.71
C ASN A 15 7.46 -2.17 9.07
N PHE A 16 8.41 -1.56 9.78
CA PHE A 16 8.85 -1.98 11.10
C PHE A 16 9.29 -0.78 11.94
N CYS A 17 9.21 -0.92 13.26
CA CYS A 17 9.71 0.06 14.19
C CYS A 17 11.24 0.01 14.24
N THR A 18 11.90 1.11 13.88
CA THR A 18 13.38 1.21 13.93
C THR A 18 13.95 1.20 15.34
N ASN A 19 13.13 1.46 16.37
CA ASN A 19 13.57 1.45 17.76
C ASN A 19 13.53 0.05 18.40
N CYS A 20 12.54 -0.78 18.07
CA CYS A 20 12.33 -2.06 18.77
C CYS A 20 12.19 -3.30 17.86
N GLY A 21 12.22 -3.09 16.54
CA GLY A 21 12.13 -4.16 15.52
C GLY A 21 10.74 -4.75 15.29
N LYS A 22 9.69 -4.32 16.02
CA LYS A 22 8.32 -4.84 15.78
C LYS A 22 7.85 -4.46 14.38
N GLN A 23 7.30 -5.41 13.62
CA GLN A 23 6.61 -5.12 12.37
C GLN A 23 5.39 -4.23 12.62
N VAL A 24 5.25 -3.23 11.76
CA VAL A 24 4.13 -2.31 11.72
C VAL A 24 3.33 -2.73 10.49
N TYR A 25 2.35 -3.60 10.69
CA TYR A 25 1.41 -3.94 9.63
C TYR A 25 0.64 -2.67 9.30
N LYS A 26 0.87 -2.15 8.11
CA LYS A 26 -0.14 -1.32 7.49
C LYS A 26 -1.03 -2.30 6.81
N ASP A 27 -2.28 -2.34 7.25
CA ASP A 27 -3.35 -2.67 6.33
C ASP A 27 -3.24 -1.62 5.22
N VAL A 28 -2.38 -1.91 4.24
CA VAL A 28 -2.71 -1.51 2.90
C VAL A 28 -4.04 -2.19 2.73
N VAL A 29 -5.11 -1.42 2.89
CA VAL A 29 -6.33 -1.69 2.16
C VAL A 29 -5.80 -2.02 0.78
N SER A 30 -5.84 -3.31 0.44
CA SER A 30 -5.83 -3.71 -0.94
C SER A 30 -6.89 -2.80 -1.52
N TYR A 31 -6.46 -1.76 -2.23
CA TYR A 31 -7.35 -1.06 -3.12
C TYR A 31 -7.75 -2.15 -4.10
N GLU A 32 -8.77 -2.91 -3.74
CA GLU A 32 -9.82 -3.25 -4.67
C GLU A 32 -10.48 -1.89 -4.86
N PRO A 33 -10.07 -1.07 -5.85
CA PRO A 33 -10.98 -0.03 -6.29
C PRO A 33 -12.32 -0.73 -6.50
N ASP A 34 -13.42 -0.10 -6.10
CA ASP A 34 -14.72 -0.48 -6.64
C ASP A 34 -14.56 -0.41 -8.16
N TYR A 35 -14.20 -1.54 -8.77
CA TYR A 35 -13.78 -1.62 -10.15
C TYR A 35 -15.04 -1.39 -10.97
N ASP A 36 -15.31 -0.12 -11.23
CA ASP A 36 -16.26 0.29 -12.24
C ASP A 36 -15.49 0.32 -13.56
N PRO A 37 -15.71 -0.65 -14.46
CA PRO A 37 -15.03 -0.68 -15.76
C PRO A 37 -15.34 0.56 -16.63
N ASN A 38 -16.24 1.47 -16.21
CA ASN A 38 -16.64 2.67 -16.95
C ASN A 38 -16.07 3.98 -16.39
N ASP A 39 -15.31 3.96 -15.28
CA ASP A 39 -14.70 5.17 -14.69
C ASP A 39 -13.29 5.47 -15.25
N TYR A 40 -12.84 4.73 -16.28
CA TYR A 40 -11.53 4.94 -16.87
C TYR A 40 -11.53 6.07 -17.90
N PRO A 41 -10.74 7.14 -17.74
CA PRO A 41 -10.51 8.08 -18.83
C PRO A 41 -9.73 7.35 -19.92
N GLU A 42 -10.25 7.36 -21.15
CA GLU A 42 -9.65 6.65 -22.28
C GLU A 42 -8.16 7.04 -22.44
N GLY A 43 -7.25 6.09 -22.22
CA GLY A 43 -5.84 6.26 -22.60
C GLY A 43 -4.75 6.05 -21.53
N PHE A 44 -5.03 5.49 -20.37
CA PHE A 44 -3.96 5.11 -19.42
C PHE A 44 -3.98 3.66 -18.95
N ASP A 45 -4.52 2.68 -19.68
CA ASP A 45 -4.57 1.29 -19.18
C ASP A 45 -3.13 0.75 -18.88
N PRO A 46 -2.78 0.45 -17.60
CA PRO A 46 -1.47 -0.09 -17.24
C PRO A 46 -1.29 -1.58 -17.62
N VAL A 47 -2.30 -2.25 -18.19
CA VAL A 47 -2.29 -3.64 -18.67
C VAL A 47 -1.92 -3.73 -20.16
N VAL A 48 -1.40 -2.66 -20.78
CA VAL A 48 -1.01 -2.67 -22.22
C VAL A 48 0.50 -2.81 -22.44
N TRP A 49 1.31 -3.01 -21.39
CA TRP A 49 2.70 -3.44 -21.58
C TRP A 49 2.77 -4.96 -21.67
N GLY A 50 2.40 -5.44 -22.86
CA GLY A 50 2.34 -6.84 -23.23
C GLY A 50 3.64 -7.62 -23.02
N LEU A 51 3.45 -8.84 -22.54
CA LEU A 51 4.33 -9.97 -22.83
C LEU A 51 3.42 -11.08 -23.34
N GLU A 52 3.08 -10.98 -24.61
CA GLU A 52 2.68 -12.12 -25.41
C GLU A 52 3.87 -13.09 -25.49
N GLY A 53 3.59 -14.37 -25.24
CA GLY A 53 4.50 -15.49 -25.41
C GLY A 53 3.70 -16.77 -25.52
#